data_AF-U9TWQ9-F1
#
_entry.id   AF-U9TWQ9-F1
#
_cell.length_a   1.000
_cell.length_b   1.000
_cell.length_c   1.000
_cell.angle_alpha   90.00
_cell.angle_beta   90.00
_cell.angle_gamma   90.00
#
_symmetry.space_group_name_H-M   'P 1'
#
loop_
_entity.id
_entity.type
_entity.pdbx_description
1 polymer ?
#
loop_
_entity_poly.entity_id
_entity_poly.type
_entity_poly.pdbx_seq_one_letter_code
_entity_poly.pdbx_strand_id
1 'polypeptide(L)'
;MRRSFVYIVLLSWQFFVLLLCTIISAQESSERSFVITDLKLAVTTSDSVRKLTESVEYPSSLDKPIELSHGDNLKIIFSLRDKETKKGIQPHQSMIILSSKQTENQIPIIVTVRDNGKARAELNMLDIPENLFLGNYSLNLIIGTFSHNNPINYQIGTVNIDVPYLSPVLIKYGPKPEIHHIFRPDQKLPPTIISYSFVIIVLLPWLFLIGAWIHLGVNISFLTSEPGSLPVIISFLFTLLAIEILFYNYWTHLNIFQTLSWLSGLSILAFLSGQKALSDVQGWRLKGLR
;
A
#
# COMPACT_ATOMS: atom_id res chain seq x y z
N MET A 1 -68.88 -19.64 -55.99
CA MET A 1 -68.03 -20.74 -55.48
C MET A 1 -66.85 -20.31 -54.59
N ARG A 2 -66.29 -19.10 -54.71
CA ARG A 2 -65.05 -18.72 -53.99
C ARG A 2 -65.18 -18.46 -52.48
N ARG A 3 -66.38 -18.10 -51.96
CA ARG A 3 -66.60 -17.83 -50.52
C ARG A 3 -66.73 -19.10 -49.67
N SER A 4 -67.32 -20.18 -50.19
CA SER A 4 -67.52 -21.42 -49.41
C SER A 4 -66.20 -22.14 -49.10
N PHE A 5 -65.24 -22.08 -50.01
CA PHE A 5 -63.93 -22.72 -49.85
C PHE A 5 -63.10 -22.11 -48.72
N VAL A 6 -63.21 -20.79 -48.50
CA VAL A 6 -62.49 -20.09 -47.42
C VAL A 6 -63.02 -20.48 -46.04
N TYR A 7 -64.34 -20.66 -45.89
CA TYR A 7 -64.92 -21.11 -44.62
C TYR A 7 -64.56 -22.56 -44.28
N ILE A 8 -64.47 -23.44 -45.28
CA ILE A 8 -64.06 -24.84 -45.07
C ILE A 8 -62.58 -24.93 -44.64
N VAL A 9 -61.71 -24.10 -45.23
CA VAL A 9 -60.28 -24.04 -44.84
C VAL A 9 -60.09 -23.43 -43.45
N LEU A 10 -60.88 -22.42 -43.09
CA LEU A 10 -60.84 -21.84 -41.73
C LEU A 10 -61.37 -22.83 -40.67
N LEU A 11 -62.42 -23.58 -40.98
CA LEU A 11 -62.99 -24.57 -40.06
C LEU A 11 -62.05 -25.77 -39.89
N SER A 12 -61.41 -26.24 -40.97
CA SER A 12 -60.42 -27.33 -40.87
C SER A 12 -59.16 -26.90 -40.11
N TRP A 13 -58.73 -25.63 -40.23
CA TRP A 13 -57.65 -25.08 -39.44
C TRP A 13 -58.01 -25.00 -37.95
N GLN A 14 -59.23 -24.61 -37.62
CA GLN A 14 -59.71 -24.60 -36.23
C GLN A 14 -59.78 -26.00 -35.62
N PHE A 15 -60.25 -27.00 -36.37
CA PHE A 15 -60.23 -28.39 -35.93
C PHE A 15 -58.82 -28.94 -35.78
N PHE A 16 -57.90 -28.61 -36.69
CA PHE A 16 -56.50 -28.99 -36.58
C PHE A 16 -55.83 -28.36 -35.35
N VAL A 17 -56.09 -27.08 -35.08
CA VAL A 17 -55.57 -26.39 -33.89
C VAL A 17 -56.16 -26.97 -32.60
N LEU A 18 -57.46 -27.27 -32.57
CA LEU A 18 -58.08 -27.90 -31.40
C LEU A 18 -57.55 -29.32 -31.14
N LEU A 19 -57.31 -30.09 -32.20
CA LEU A 19 -56.74 -31.44 -32.10
C LEU A 19 -55.25 -31.40 -31.71
N LEU A 20 -54.51 -30.36 -32.14
CA LEU A 20 -53.15 -30.11 -31.66
C LEU A 20 -53.13 -29.76 -30.17
N CYS A 21 -54.07 -28.92 -29.71
CA CYS A 21 -54.17 -28.53 -28.29
C CYS A 21 -54.54 -29.70 -27.38
N THR A 22 -55.39 -30.64 -27.81
CA THR A 22 -55.73 -31.82 -26.99
C THR A 22 -54.61 -32.84 -26.91
N ILE A 23 -53.79 -32.99 -27.96
CA ILE A 23 -52.58 -33.83 -27.92
C ILE A 23 -51.54 -33.22 -26.97
N ILE A 24 -51.40 -31.89 -26.95
CA ILE A 24 -50.47 -31.20 -26.04
C ILE A 24 -50.92 -31.33 -24.58
N SER A 25 -52.23 -31.29 -24.30
CA SER A 25 -52.74 -31.44 -22.93
C SER A 25 -52.76 -32.89 -22.43
N ALA A 26 -52.69 -33.89 -23.32
CA ALA A 26 -52.65 -35.30 -22.94
C ALA A 26 -51.25 -35.77 -22.47
N GLN A 27 -50.23 -34.92 -22.59
CA GLN A 27 -48.91 -35.20 -22.05
C GLN A 27 -48.81 -34.72 -20.61
N GLU A 28 -49.58 -35.36 -19.72
CA GLU A 28 -49.30 -35.32 -18.28
C GLU A 28 -47.94 -35.98 -18.06
N SER A 29 -46.90 -35.15 -17.98
CA SER A 29 -45.59 -35.57 -17.50
C SER A 29 -45.75 -36.03 -16.05
N SER A 30 -45.65 -37.34 -15.82
CA SER A 30 -45.40 -37.91 -14.50
C SER A 30 -44.36 -37.05 -13.77
N GLU A 31 -44.72 -36.52 -12.59
CA GLU A 31 -43.86 -35.68 -11.75
C GLU A 31 -42.68 -36.51 -11.20
N ARG A 32 -41.71 -36.80 -12.05
CA ARG A 32 -40.48 -37.45 -11.62
C ARG A 32 -39.71 -36.46 -10.76
N SER A 33 -39.40 -36.87 -9.53
CA SER A 33 -38.67 -36.07 -8.55
C SER A 33 -37.45 -36.83 -8.03
N PHE A 34 -36.44 -36.08 -7.58
CA PHE A 34 -35.22 -36.65 -7.01
C PHE A 34 -35.31 -36.75 -5.50
N VAL A 35 -34.58 -37.72 -4.96
CA VAL A 35 -34.30 -37.81 -3.53
C VAL A 35 -32.79 -37.90 -3.36
N ILE A 36 -32.26 -37.04 -2.51
CA ILE A 36 -30.87 -37.11 -2.05
C ILE A 36 -30.85 -38.07 -0.87
N THR A 37 -30.04 -39.12 -0.99
CA THR A 37 -29.86 -40.15 0.04
C THR A 37 -28.41 -40.15 0.51
N ASP A 38 -28.18 -40.52 1.77
CA ASP A 38 -26.85 -40.69 2.36
C ASP A 38 -25.94 -39.44 2.25
N LEU A 39 -26.48 -38.24 2.46
CA LEU A 39 -25.67 -37.01 2.46
C LEU A 39 -24.77 -36.96 3.69
N LYS A 40 -23.46 -37.04 3.46
CA LYS A 40 -22.42 -37.01 4.48
C LYS A 40 -21.43 -35.89 4.19
N LEU A 41 -21.14 -35.11 5.22
CA LEU A 41 -20.11 -34.07 5.22
C LEU A 41 -18.97 -34.52 6.12
N ALA A 42 -17.75 -34.42 5.62
CA ALA A 42 -16.55 -34.70 6.39
C ALA A 42 -15.54 -33.57 6.22
N VAL A 43 -14.97 -33.11 7.32
CA VAL A 43 -13.83 -32.17 7.31
C VAL A 43 -12.61 -32.91 7.81
N THR A 44 -11.57 -32.95 6.98
CA THR A 44 -10.28 -33.56 7.31
C THR A 44 -9.18 -32.52 7.24
N THR A 45 -8.35 -32.43 8.26
CA THR A 45 -7.17 -31.57 8.26
C THR A 45 -6.06 -32.18 7.40
N SER A 46 -5.05 -31.40 7.01
CA SER A 46 -3.90 -31.82 6.20
C SER A 46 -3.21 -33.10 6.70
N ASP A 47 -3.20 -33.33 8.01
CA ASP A 47 -2.63 -34.53 8.65
C ASP A 47 -3.56 -35.76 8.60
N SER A 48 -4.59 -35.71 7.74
CA SER A 48 -5.64 -36.75 7.59
C SER A 48 -6.48 -37.01 8.86
N VAL A 49 -6.38 -36.12 9.85
CA VAL A 49 -7.21 -36.16 11.06
C VAL A 49 -8.62 -35.68 10.75
N ARG A 50 -9.64 -36.46 11.12
CA ARG A 50 -11.05 -36.09 10.93
C ARG A 50 -11.48 -35.10 12.01
N LYS A 51 -11.76 -33.86 11.59
CA LYS A 51 -12.26 -32.78 12.46
C LYS A 51 -13.77 -32.90 12.67
N LEU A 52 -14.50 -33.27 11.61
CA LEU A 52 -15.96 -33.37 11.63
C LEU A 52 -16.46 -34.45 10.67
N THR A 53 -17.49 -35.20 11.06
CA THR A 53 -18.23 -36.12 10.18
C THR A 53 -19.69 -36.11 10.60
N GLU A 54 -20.54 -35.54 9.76
CA GLU A 54 -21.97 -35.41 10.03
C GLU A 54 -22.79 -35.94 8.85
N SER A 55 -23.91 -36.58 9.16
CA SER A 55 -24.88 -37.05 8.18
C SER A 55 -26.10 -36.16 8.26
N VAL A 56 -26.56 -35.64 7.13
CA VAL A 56 -27.71 -34.73 7.06
C VAL A 56 -28.80 -35.42 6.26
N GLU A 57 -30.03 -35.43 6.77
CA GLU A 57 -31.17 -35.97 6.05
C GLU A 57 -31.84 -34.88 5.22
N TYR A 58 -32.08 -35.15 3.94
CA TYR A 58 -32.81 -34.23 3.07
C TYR A 58 -34.30 -34.24 3.44
N PRO A 59 -34.98 -33.08 3.60
CA PRO A 59 -34.55 -31.71 3.27
C PRO A 59 -34.11 -30.84 4.48
N SER A 60 -33.72 -31.44 5.61
CA SER A 60 -33.30 -30.70 6.82
C SER A 60 -31.93 -30.05 6.64
N SER A 61 -31.68 -28.88 7.20
CA SER A 61 -30.35 -28.23 7.18
C SER A 61 -29.53 -28.56 8.42
N LEU A 62 -28.22 -28.35 8.35
CA LEU A 62 -27.32 -28.46 9.49
C LEU A 62 -27.39 -27.22 10.40
N ASP A 63 -27.62 -27.44 11.70
CA ASP A 63 -27.77 -26.36 12.69
C ASP A 63 -26.44 -25.70 13.09
N LYS A 64 -25.35 -26.49 13.13
CA LYS A 64 -24.03 -25.99 13.51
C LYS A 64 -23.23 -25.55 12.28
N PRO A 65 -22.55 -24.39 12.33
CA PRO A 65 -21.69 -23.97 11.24
C PRO A 65 -20.45 -24.86 11.14
N ILE A 66 -20.04 -25.15 9.90
CA ILE A 66 -18.83 -25.92 9.61
C ILE A 66 -17.63 -24.96 9.60
N GLU A 67 -16.64 -25.19 10.46
CA GLU A 67 -15.45 -24.36 10.53
C GLU A 67 -14.33 -24.91 9.64
N LEU A 68 -13.96 -24.16 8.61
CA LEU A 68 -12.86 -24.48 7.71
C LEU A 68 -11.69 -23.52 7.94
N SER A 69 -10.54 -24.08 8.28
CA SER A 69 -9.28 -23.36 8.42
C SER A 69 -8.35 -23.65 7.24
N HIS A 70 -7.28 -22.88 7.10
CA HIS A 70 -6.24 -23.15 6.09
C HIS A 70 -5.69 -24.58 6.23
N GLY A 71 -5.69 -25.35 5.14
CA GLY A 71 -5.24 -26.75 5.12
C GLY A 71 -6.31 -27.80 5.43
N ASP A 72 -7.53 -27.40 5.81
CA ASP A 72 -8.67 -28.32 5.92
C ASP A 72 -9.20 -28.71 4.53
N ASN A 73 -9.76 -29.91 4.41
CA ASN A 73 -10.43 -30.42 3.21
C ASN A 73 -11.87 -30.79 3.57
N LEU A 74 -12.82 -30.10 2.94
CA LEU A 74 -14.25 -30.39 3.07
C LEU A 74 -14.66 -31.35 1.96
N LYS A 75 -15.15 -32.52 2.36
CA LYS A 75 -15.64 -33.57 1.48
C LYS A 75 -17.12 -33.79 1.70
N ILE A 76 -17.87 -33.76 0.60
CA ILE A 76 -19.32 -33.96 0.59
C ILE A 76 -19.63 -35.14 -0.32
N ILE A 77 -20.33 -36.14 0.22
CA ILE A 77 -20.70 -37.36 -0.50
C ILE A 77 -22.20 -37.55 -0.34
N PHE A 78 -22.89 -37.84 -1.43
CA PHE A 78 -24.31 -38.20 -1.39
C PHE A 78 -24.66 -39.14 -2.56
N SER A 79 -25.85 -39.72 -2.53
CA SER A 79 -26.38 -40.56 -3.61
C SER A 79 -27.69 -39.97 -4.12
N LEU A 80 -27.72 -39.61 -5.40
CA LEU A 80 -28.91 -39.11 -6.08
C LEU A 80 -29.70 -40.29 -6.64
N ARG A 81 -30.97 -40.40 -6.25
CA ARG A 81 -31.88 -41.45 -6.73
C ARG A 81 -33.19 -40.86 -7.20
N ASP A 82 -33.82 -41.56 -8.13
CA ASP A 82 -35.21 -41.31 -8.51
C ASP A 82 -36.16 -41.71 -7.37
N LYS A 83 -37.15 -40.87 -7.07
CA LYS A 83 -38.17 -41.15 -6.04
C LYS A 83 -39.01 -42.39 -6.35
N GLU A 84 -39.35 -42.60 -7.63
CA GLU A 84 -40.24 -43.69 -8.05
C GLU A 84 -39.46 -44.98 -8.34
N THR A 85 -38.39 -44.88 -9.13
CA THR A 85 -37.66 -46.07 -9.60
C THR A 85 -36.54 -46.52 -8.66
N LYS A 86 -36.16 -45.69 -7.68
CA LYS A 86 -35.02 -45.89 -6.77
C LYS A 86 -33.67 -46.13 -7.47
N LYS A 87 -33.59 -45.94 -8.78
CA LYS A 87 -32.37 -46.06 -9.57
C LYS A 87 -31.53 -44.81 -9.40
N GLY A 88 -30.21 -44.99 -9.44
CA GLY A 88 -29.26 -43.87 -9.46
C GLY A 88 -29.39 -43.08 -10.76
N ILE A 89 -29.31 -41.76 -10.67
CA ILE A 89 -29.40 -40.86 -11.82
C ILE A 89 -28.18 -39.96 -11.85
N GLN A 90 -27.62 -39.78 -13.04
CA GLN A 90 -26.62 -38.76 -13.29
C GLN A 90 -27.33 -37.48 -13.80
N PRO A 91 -27.23 -36.36 -13.06
CA PRO A 91 -27.82 -35.10 -13.49
C PRO A 91 -26.95 -34.42 -14.56
N HIS A 92 -27.56 -33.52 -15.34
CA HIS A 92 -26.83 -32.70 -16.32
C HIS A 92 -26.08 -31.54 -15.64
N GLN A 93 -26.60 -31.04 -14.51
CA GLN A 93 -26.01 -29.99 -13.70
C GLN A 93 -25.94 -30.45 -12.24
N SER A 94 -24.74 -30.41 -11.66
CA SER A 94 -24.53 -30.67 -10.24
C SER A 94 -23.37 -29.83 -9.71
N MET A 95 -23.69 -28.89 -8.83
CA MET A 95 -22.70 -28.02 -8.21
C MET A 95 -23.15 -27.63 -6.80
N ILE A 96 -22.16 -27.33 -5.97
CA ILE A 96 -22.38 -26.72 -4.66
C ILE A 96 -21.94 -25.26 -4.78
N ILE A 97 -22.82 -24.33 -4.45
CA ILE A 97 -22.50 -22.91 -4.43
C ILE A 97 -22.27 -22.48 -2.98
N LEU A 98 -21.09 -21.92 -2.74
CA LEU A 98 -20.82 -21.13 -1.55
C LEU A 98 -21.24 -19.68 -1.82
N SER A 99 -22.25 -19.18 -1.12
CA SER A 99 -22.72 -17.80 -1.28
C SER A 99 -22.42 -16.97 -0.03
N SER A 100 -21.70 -15.86 -0.18
CA SER A 100 -21.51 -14.89 0.90
C SER A 100 -22.57 -13.79 0.83
N LYS A 101 -23.24 -13.52 1.96
CA LYS A 101 -24.19 -12.39 2.06
C LYS A 101 -23.50 -11.03 2.13
N GLN A 102 -22.22 -10.99 2.52
CA GLN A 102 -21.50 -9.73 2.73
C GLN A 102 -20.89 -9.18 1.44
N THR A 103 -20.37 -10.06 0.58
CA THR A 103 -19.70 -9.68 -0.66
C THR A 103 -20.52 -9.98 -1.90
N GLU A 104 -21.73 -10.56 -1.75
CA GLU A 104 -22.57 -11.11 -2.81
C GLU A 104 -21.85 -12.13 -3.72
N ASN A 105 -20.68 -12.61 -3.27
CA ASN A 105 -19.84 -13.48 -4.07
C ASN A 105 -20.36 -14.93 -4.01
N GLN A 106 -20.35 -15.58 -5.16
CA GLN A 106 -20.78 -16.97 -5.32
C GLN A 106 -19.65 -17.80 -5.92
N ILE A 107 -19.25 -18.84 -5.21
CA ILE A 107 -18.14 -19.70 -5.61
C ILE A 107 -18.70 -21.10 -5.89
N PRO A 108 -18.74 -21.52 -7.16
CA PRO A 108 -19.21 -22.85 -7.52
C PRO A 108 -18.13 -23.90 -7.29
N ILE A 109 -18.50 -24.99 -6.62
CA ILE A 109 -17.71 -26.21 -6.46
C ILE A 109 -18.39 -27.29 -7.29
N ILE A 110 -17.64 -27.86 -8.23
CA ILE A 110 -18.16 -28.88 -9.13
C ILE A 110 -18.39 -30.18 -8.34
N VAL A 111 -19.58 -30.74 -8.47
CA VAL A 111 -19.91 -32.06 -7.89
C VAL A 111 -19.71 -33.11 -8.98
N THR A 112 -18.85 -34.09 -8.73
CA THR A 112 -18.67 -35.23 -9.64
C THR A 112 -19.74 -36.28 -9.35
N VAL A 113 -20.60 -36.58 -10.32
CA VAL A 113 -21.66 -37.61 -10.19
C VAL A 113 -21.40 -38.74 -11.19
N ARG A 114 -21.36 -39.97 -10.69
CA ARG A 114 -21.20 -41.18 -11.50
C ARG A 114 -22.56 -41.68 -12.02
N ASP A 115 -22.52 -42.56 -13.02
CA ASP A 115 -23.72 -43.17 -13.63
C ASP A 115 -24.63 -43.88 -12.62
N ASN A 116 -24.07 -44.36 -11.51
CA ASN A 116 -24.81 -45.00 -10.42
C ASN A 116 -25.46 -44.02 -9.43
N GLY A 117 -25.41 -42.71 -9.71
CA GLY A 117 -25.96 -41.64 -8.86
C GLY A 117 -25.10 -41.26 -7.66
N LYS A 118 -23.94 -41.89 -7.45
CA LYS A 118 -23.03 -41.49 -6.36
C LYS A 118 -22.29 -40.21 -6.72
N ALA A 119 -22.40 -39.23 -5.84
CA ALA A 119 -21.86 -37.89 -5.99
C ALA A 119 -20.73 -37.63 -4.97
N ARG A 120 -19.69 -36.91 -5.39
CA ARG A 120 -18.57 -36.47 -4.55
C ARG A 120 -18.15 -35.05 -4.94
N ALA A 121 -18.04 -34.20 -3.93
CA ALA A 121 -17.47 -32.86 -4.05
C ALA A 121 -16.38 -32.69 -2.98
N GLU A 122 -15.30 -32.01 -3.35
CA GLU A 122 -14.17 -31.74 -2.47
C GLU A 122 -13.75 -30.28 -2.61
N LEU A 123 -13.52 -29.64 -1.47
CA LEU A 123 -12.96 -28.30 -1.38
C LEU A 123 -11.71 -28.38 -0.52
N ASN A 124 -10.56 -28.18 -1.15
CA ASN A 124 -9.27 -28.21 -0.47
C ASN A 124 -8.86 -26.78 -0.11
N MET A 125 -8.72 -26.47 1.19
CA MET A 125 -8.30 -25.16 1.67
C MET A 125 -6.76 -24.95 1.60
N LEU A 126 -6.02 -25.85 0.93
CA LEU A 126 -4.67 -25.58 0.42
C LEU A 126 -4.67 -24.93 -0.96
N ASP A 127 -5.67 -25.23 -1.78
CA ASP A 127 -5.84 -24.71 -3.14
C ASP A 127 -7.10 -23.83 -3.18
N ILE A 128 -6.98 -22.68 -2.50
CA ILE A 128 -8.11 -21.80 -2.25
C ILE A 128 -8.48 -21.05 -3.55
N PRO A 129 -9.75 -21.08 -3.99
CA PRO A 129 -10.20 -20.25 -5.10
C PRO A 129 -9.91 -18.77 -4.84
N GLU A 130 -9.39 -18.03 -5.83
CA GLU A 130 -8.93 -16.63 -5.67
C GLU A 130 -9.98 -15.65 -5.09
N ASN A 131 -11.26 -16.01 -5.18
CA ASN A 131 -12.38 -15.20 -4.70
C ASN A 131 -12.94 -15.68 -3.34
N LEU A 132 -12.37 -16.69 -2.69
CA LEU A 132 -12.80 -17.15 -1.37
C LEU A 132 -12.16 -16.26 -0.29
N PHE A 133 -12.99 -15.53 0.46
CA PHE A 133 -12.54 -14.60 1.49
C PHE A 133 -12.94 -15.09 2.88
N LEU A 134 -12.38 -14.47 3.92
CA LEU A 134 -12.79 -14.72 5.30
C LEU A 134 -14.25 -14.30 5.52
N GLY A 135 -15.05 -15.18 6.11
CA GLY A 135 -16.45 -14.89 6.44
C GLY A 135 -17.38 -16.10 6.42
N ASN A 136 -18.67 -15.80 6.54
CA ASN A 136 -19.75 -16.79 6.60
C ASN A 136 -20.37 -17.01 5.22
N TYR A 137 -20.39 -18.27 4.77
CA TYR A 137 -20.95 -18.68 3.49
C TYR A 137 -22.12 -19.64 3.69
N SER A 138 -23.20 -19.48 2.93
CA SER A 138 -24.25 -20.50 2.83
C SER A 138 -23.85 -21.57 1.82
N LEU A 139 -23.97 -22.84 2.21
CA LEU A 139 -23.65 -24.00 1.39
C LEU A 139 -24.92 -24.53 0.70
N ASN A 140 -25.09 -24.22 -0.58
CA ASN A 140 -26.28 -24.59 -1.34
C ASN A 140 -25.94 -25.63 -2.41
N LEU A 141 -26.63 -26.77 -2.41
CA LEU A 141 -26.53 -27.80 -3.43
C LEU A 141 -27.57 -27.55 -4.53
N ILE A 142 -27.09 -27.41 -5.76
CA ILE A 142 -27.91 -27.19 -6.94
C ILE A 142 -27.79 -28.41 -7.86
N ILE A 143 -28.93 -29.02 -8.17
CA ILE A 143 -29.04 -30.17 -9.06
C ILE A 143 -30.12 -29.91 -10.10
N GLY A 144 -29.77 -30.09 -11.37
CA GLY A 144 -30.68 -29.94 -12.50
C GLY A 144 -30.45 -31.02 -13.56
N THR A 145 -31.51 -31.44 -14.23
CA THR A 145 -31.44 -32.39 -15.35
C THR A 145 -32.64 -32.19 -16.28
N PHE A 146 -32.51 -32.54 -17.55
CA PHE A 146 -33.59 -32.41 -18.53
C PHE A 146 -34.68 -33.49 -18.38
N SER A 147 -34.40 -34.58 -17.67
CA SER A 147 -35.32 -35.72 -17.54
C SER A 147 -36.44 -35.50 -16.53
N HIS A 148 -36.32 -34.50 -15.65
CA HIS A 148 -37.25 -34.23 -14.55
C HIS A 148 -37.47 -32.71 -14.44
N ASN A 149 -38.71 -32.30 -14.17
CA ASN A 149 -39.08 -30.88 -14.18
C ASN A 149 -38.85 -30.15 -12.83
N ASN A 150 -38.31 -30.84 -11.82
CA ASN A 150 -38.13 -30.29 -10.47
C ASN A 150 -36.62 -30.17 -10.14
N PRO A 151 -35.99 -29.01 -10.41
CA PRO A 151 -34.62 -28.76 -9.99
C PRO A 151 -34.54 -28.62 -8.46
N ILE A 152 -33.44 -29.07 -7.87
CA ILE A 152 -33.20 -28.96 -6.43
C ILE A 152 -32.27 -27.77 -6.18
N ASN A 153 -32.70 -26.87 -5.31
CA ASN A 153 -31.83 -25.91 -4.62
C ASN A 153 -31.98 -26.15 -3.11
N TYR A 154 -30.97 -26.76 -2.51
CA TYR A 154 -31.03 -27.23 -1.14
C TYR A 154 -29.90 -26.63 -0.31
N GLN A 155 -30.27 -25.88 0.73
CA GLN A 155 -29.32 -25.31 1.68
C GLN A 155 -28.92 -26.38 2.69
N ILE A 156 -27.69 -26.89 2.57
CA ILE A 156 -27.15 -27.93 3.45
C ILE A 156 -26.81 -27.33 4.82
N GLY A 157 -26.23 -26.13 4.86
CA GLY A 157 -25.79 -25.50 6.10
C GLY A 157 -25.00 -24.21 5.87
N THR A 158 -24.30 -23.76 6.91
CA THR A 158 -23.43 -22.58 6.89
C THR A 158 -21.98 -22.99 7.12
N VAL A 159 -21.05 -22.38 6.39
CA VAL A 159 -19.61 -22.62 6.50
C VAL A 159 -18.95 -21.33 6.95
N ASN A 160 -18.18 -21.38 8.03
CA ASN A 160 -17.34 -20.28 8.48
C ASN A 160 -15.91 -20.53 8.02
N ILE A 161 -15.34 -19.56 7.31
CA ILE A 161 -14.06 -19.66 6.64
C ILE A 161 -13.06 -18.74 7.34
N ASP A 162 -12.08 -19.33 8.00
CA ASP A 162 -11.02 -18.63 8.76
C ASP A 162 -9.67 -18.81 8.06
N VAL A 163 -9.39 -17.92 7.10
CA VAL A 163 -8.15 -17.94 6.30
C VAL A 163 -7.34 -16.67 6.61
N PRO A 164 -6.03 -16.79 6.91
CA PRO A 164 -5.18 -15.65 7.24
C PRO A 164 -4.86 -14.72 6.06
N TYR A 165 -5.19 -15.09 4.83
CA TYR A 165 -4.89 -14.30 3.63
C TYR A 165 -6.01 -13.31 3.32
N LEU A 166 -5.88 -12.12 3.92
CA LEU A 166 -6.59 -10.91 3.54
C LEU A 166 -6.02 -10.39 2.22
N SER A 167 -6.57 -10.83 1.10
CA SER A 167 -6.59 -9.96 -0.07
C SER A 167 -7.78 -9.02 0.11
N PRO A 168 -7.56 -7.73 0.44
CA PRO A 168 -8.66 -6.77 0.44
C PRO A 168 -9.29 -6.84 -0.94
N VAL A 169 -10.62 -6.92 -0.97
CA VAL A 169 -11.45 -6.85 -2.19
C VAL A 169 -10.72 -5.98 -3.20
N LEU A 170 -10.20 -6.59 -4.27
CA LEU A 170 -9.42 -5.88 -5.26
C LEU A 170 -10.39 -4.90 -5.95
N ILE A 171 -10.49 -3.69 -5.42
CA ILE A 171 -11.20 -2.59 -6.06
C ILE A 171 -10.42 -2.28 -7.32
N LYS A 172 -10.76 -2.96 -8.41
CA LYS A 172 -10.09 -2.86 -9.71
C LYS A 172 -10.23 -1.44 -10.28
N TYR A 173 -11.31 -0.75 -9.91
CA TYR A 173 -11.60 0.63 -10.27
C TYR A 173 -12.05 1.41 -9.04
N GLY A 174 -11.22 2.33 -8.58
CA GLY A 174 -11.49 3.19 -7.44
C GLY A 174 -10.36 4.19 -7.21
N PRO A 175 -10.60 5.27 -6.45
CA PRO A 175 -9.54 6.19 -6.07
C PRO A 175 -8.49 5.45 -5.22
N LYS A 176 -7.21 5.60 -5.59
CA LYS A 176 -6.09 5.10 -4.79
C LYS A 176 -5.92 5.97 -3.54
N PRO A 177 -5.38 5.42 -2.44
CA PRO A 177 -5.03 6.23 -1.29
C PRO A 177 -4.05 7.34 -1.68
N GLU A 178 -4.24 8.53 -1.10
CA GLU A 178 -3.37 9.68 -1.30
C GLU A 178 -1.97 9.42 -0.72
N ILE A 179 -0.93 9.87 -1.43
CA ILE A 179 0.47 9.71 -1.01
C ILE A 179 0.99 11.06 -0.53
N HIS A 180 1.32 11.18 0.75
CA HIS A 180 1.93 12.38 1.31
C HIS A 180 3.47 12.26 1.31
N HIS A 181 4.16 13.28 0.78
CA HIS A 181 5.61 13.36 0.87
C HIS A 181 6.04 13.67 2.31
N ILE A 182 6.84 12.80 2.92
CA ILE A 182 7.38 13.01 4.27
C ILE A 182 8.73 13.70 4.15
N PHE A 183 8.79 14.98 4.55
CA PHE A 183 10.03 15.73 4.61
C PHE A 183 10.95 15.22 5.73
N ARG A 184 12.26 15.45 5.56
CA ARG A 184 13.22 15.18 6.62
C ARG A 184 12.94 16.10 7.81
N PRO A 185 13.05 15.62 9.05
CA PRO A 185 12.93 16.47 10.22
C PRO A 185 14.09 17.47 10.29
N ASP A 186 13.84 18.63 10.87
CA ASP A 186 14.87 19.65 11.08
C ASP A 186 16.00 19.13 11.99
N GLN A 187 17.22 19.58 11.72
CA GLN A 187 18.38 19.24 12.53
C GLN A 187 18.27 19.90 13.91
N LYS A 188 18.57 19.14 14.98
CA LYS A 188 18.57 19.65 16.34
C LYS A 188 19.77 20.58 16.55
N LEU A 189 19.51 21.84 16.91
CA LEU A 189 20.54 22.83 17.25
C LEU A 189 20.86 22.81 18.76
N PRO A 190 22.10 23.14 19.17
CA PRO A 190 22.46 23.24 20.57
C PRO A 190 21.79 24.45 21.25
N PRO A 191 21.62 24.43 22.58
CA PRO A 191 21.12 25.56 23.35
C PRO A 191 21.99 26.83 23.17
N THR A 192 21.35 27.97 22.97
CA THR A 192 22.01 29.27 22.73
C THR A 192 22.96 29.68 23.86
N ILE A 193 22.62 29.36 25.11
CA ILE A 193 23.44 29.67 26.30
C ILE A 193 24.81 28.99 26.22
N ILE A 194 24.86 27.75 25.73
CA ILE A 194 26.12 27.01 25.56
C ILE A 194 26.96 27.70 24.48
N SER A 195 26.36 28.03 23.34
CA SER A 195 27.05 28.74 22.25
C SER A 195 27.65 30.07 22.70
N TYR A 196 26.89 30.91 23.42
CA TYR A 196 27.40 32.19 23.94
C TYR A 196 28.52 32.02 24.98
N SER A 197 28.45 30.98 25.81
CA SER A 197 29.52 30.68 26.78
C SER A 197 30.85 30.41 26.08
N PHE A 198 30.82 29.63 24.98
CA PHE A 198 32.03 29.36 24.19
C PHE A 198 32.54 30.58 23.43
N VAL A 199 31.67 31.48 22.96
CA VAL A 199 32.09 32.77 22.37
C VAL A 199 32.90 33.59 23.37
N ILE A 200 32.46 33.68 24.63
CA ILE A 200 33.22 34.37 25.68
C ILE A 200 34.58 33.71 25.89
N ILE A 201 34.62 32.37 25.97
CA ILE A 201 35.87 31.62 26.14
C ILE A 201 36.87 31.91 25.01
N VAL A 202 36.40 32.00 23.75
CA VAL A 202 37.24 32.32 22.59
C VAL A 202 37.77 33.77 22.63
N LEU A 203 37.04 34.70 23.26
CA LEU A 203 37.47 36.09 23.41
C LEU A 203 38.45 36.31 24.58
N LEU A 204 38.48 35.44 25.59
CA LEU A 204 39.35 35.59 26.78
C LEU A 204 40.85 35.72 26.46
N PRO A 205 41.45 34.94 25.54
CA PRO A 205 42.87 35.07 25.21
C PRO A 205 43.26 36.47 24.70
N TRP A 206 42.34 37.17 24.02
CA TRP A 206 42.58 38.53 23.53
C TRP A 206 42.66 39.54 24.68
N LEU A 207 41.80 39.42 25.69
CA LEU A 207 41.86 40.24 26.90
C LEU A 207 43.16 39.97 27.68
N PHE A 208 43.56 38.71 27.77
CA PHE A 208 44.82 38.33 28.38
C PHE A 208 46.02 38.93 27.64
N LEU A 209 46.03 38.89 26.30
CA LEU A 209 47.10 39.48 25.48
C LEU A 209 47.25 40.99 25.74
N ILE A 210 46.13 41.73 25.80
CA ILE A 210 46.14 43.17 26.10
C ILE A 210 46.72 43.42 27.50
N GLY A 211 46.30 42.64 28.50
CA GLY A 211 46.83 42.73 29.85
C GLY A 211 48.34 42.44 29.92
N ALA A 212 48.80 41.42 29.17
CA ALA A 212 50.21 41.07 29.07
C ALA A 212 51.05 42.20 28.44
N TRP A 213 50.55 42.86 27.39
CA TRP A 213 51.23 44.02 26.78
C TRP A 213 51.36 45.19 27.75
N ILE A 214 50.32 45.48 28.52
CA ILE A 214 50.37 46.53 29.55
C ILE A 214 51.41 46.18 30.62
N HIS A 215 51.43 44.93 31.09
CA HIS A 215 52.40 44.47 32.09
C HIS A 215 53.84 44.50 31.58
N LEU A 216 54.06 44.16 30.31
CA LEU A 216 55.38 44.20 29.67
C LEU A 216 55.85 45.62 29.31
N GLY A 217 55.00 46.64 29.51
CA GLY A 217 55.34 48.03 29.22
C GLY A 217 55.44 48.32 27.71
N VAL A 218 54.67 47.62 26.87
CA VAL A 218 54.60 47.91 25.43
C VAL A 218 54.13 49.35 25.24
N ASN A 219 54.97 50.17 24.60
CA ASN A 219 54.73 51.60 24.40
C ASN A 219 54.61 51.95 22.92
N ILE A 220 53.98 53.09 22.65
CA ILE A 220 53.86 53.69 21.31
C ILE A 220 54.61 55.03 21.20
N SER A 221 55.53 55.30 22.14
CA SER A 221 56.33 56.54 22.22
C SER A 221 57.20 56.80 20.98
N PHE A 222 57.41 55.78 20.15
CA PHE A 222 58.15 55.91 18.90
C PHE A 222 57.39 56.70 17.83
N LEU A 223 56.06 56.65 17.84
CA LEU A 223 55.23 57.43 16.90
C LEU A 223 55.38 58.95 17.15
N THR A 224 55.71 59.36 18.37
CA THR A 224 55.89 60.78 18.73
C THR A 224 57.32 61.29 18.56
N SER A 225 58.30 60.39 18.37
CA SER A 225 59.73 60.75 18.36
C SER A 225 60.22 61.28 17.01
N GLU A 226 59.62 60.85 15.89
CA GLU A 226 59.98 61.31 14.54
C GLU A 226 58.71 61.67 13.74
N PRO A 227 58.20 62.91 13.84
CA PRO A 227 56.91 63.29 13.25
C PRO A 227 56.91 63.30 11.70
N GLY A 228 58.09 63.29 11.06
CA GLY A 228 58.22 63.38 9.60
C GLY A 228 57.77 62.13 8.83
N SER A 229 57.93 60.93 9.40
CA SER A 229 57.50 59.66 8.78
C SER A 229 56.16 59.14 9.30
N LEU A 230 55.57 59.83 10.30
CA LEU A 230 54.27 59.49 10.87
C LEU A 230 53.13 59.41 9.82
N PRO A 231 53.01 60.34 8.85
CA PRO A 231 51.92 60.26 7.86
C PRO A 231 51.98 59.00 6.99
N VAL A 232 53.19 58.55 6.65
CA VAL A 232 53.40 57.35 5.82
C VAL A 232 53.04 56.09 6.61
N ILE A 233 53.44 56.02 7.88
CA ILE A 233 53.15 54.88 8.76
C ILE A 233 51.65 54.78 9.04
N ILE A 234 50.98 55.91 9.33
CA ILE A 234 49.53 55.94 9.53
C ILE A 234 48.81 55.51 8.24
N SER A 235 49.25 56.01 7.09
CA SER A 235 48.69 55.62 5.79
C SER A 235 48.81 54.10 5.58
N PHE A 236 49.98 53.52 5.86
CA PHE A 236 50.17 52.07 5.77
C PHE A 236 49.25 51.29 6.72
N LEU A 237 49.17 51.68 8.01
CA LEU A 237 48.27 51.03 8.97
C LEU A 237 46.79 51.16 8.57
N PHE A 238 46.40 52.32 8.02
CA PHE A 238 45.04 52.51 7.51
C PHE A 238 44.76 51.61 6.31
N THR A 239 45.71 51.40 5.40
CA THR A 239 45.54 50.45 4.29
C THR A 239 45.37 49.01 4.78
N LEU A 240 46.10 48.59 5.82
CA LEU A 240 45.90 47.28 6.45
C LEU A 240 44.51 47.16 7.08
N LEU A 241 44.08 48.18 7.83
CA LEU A 241 42.74 48.21 8.43
C LEU A 241 41.64 48.16 7.35
N ALA A 242 41.82 48.88 6.24
CA ALA A 242 40.89 48.88 5.11
C ALA A 242 40.79 47.50 4.46
N ILE A 243 41.90 46.75 4.36
CA ILE A 243 41.90 45.36 3.87
C ILE A 243 41.13 44.44 4.82
N GLU A 244 41.32 44.56 6.14
CA GLU A 244 40.55 43.77 7.12
C GLU A 244 39.04 44.09 7.08
N ILE A 245 38.68 45.37 6.95
CA ILE A 245 37.28 45.78 6.77
C ILE A 245 36.71 45.22 5.46
N LEU A 246 37.50 45.19 4.38
CA LEU A 246 37.10 44.57 3.13
C LEU A 246 36.81 43.08 3.30
N PHE A 247 37.63 42.35 4.06
CA PHE A 247 37.39 40.93 4.36
C PHE A 247 36.16 40.72 5.24
N TYR A 248 35.90 41.59 6.22
CA TYR A 248 34.64 41.58 6.96
C TYR A 248 33.42 41.80 6.05
N ASN A 249 33.51 42.74 5.11
CA ASN A 249 32.44 42.98 4.13
C ASN A 249 32.25 41.80 3.17
N TYR A 250 33.34 41.12 2.77
CA TYR A 250 33.28 39.87 2.02
C TYR A 250 32.56 38.76 2.79
N TRP A 251 32.84 38.62 4.08
CA TRP A 251 32.17 37.62 4.91
C TRP A 251 30.66 37.89 5.08
N THR A 252 30.24 39.17 5.05
CA THR A 252 28.84 39.55 5.30
C THR A 252 27.99 39.68 4.04
N HIS A 253 28.50 40.27 2.95
CA HIS A 253 27.66 40.62 1.80
C HIS A 253 28.36 40.78 0.44
N LEU A 254 29.69 40.93 0.34
CA LEU A 254 30.34 41.15 -0.95
C LEU A 254 30.59 39.85 -1.72
N ASN A 255 30.51 39.95 -3.05
CA ASN A 255 30.89 38.86 -3.94
C ASN A 255 32.42 38.78 -4.09
N ILE A 256 32.93 37.60 -4.48
CA ILE A 256 34.37 37.38 -4.63
C ILE A 256 35.02 38.31 -5.67
N PHE A 257 34.36 38.57 -6.81
CA PHE A 257 34.90 39.45 -7.86
C PHE A 257 34.96 40.91 -7.42
N GLN A 258 33.97 41.37 -6.65
CA GLN A 258 33.96 42.73 -6.08
C GLN A 258 35.09 42.86 -5.06
N THR A 259 35.21 41.88 -4.16
CA THR A 259 36.28 41.83 -3.15
C THR A 259 37.65 41.85 -3.79
N LEU A 260 37.88 41.03 -4.82
CA LEU A 260 39.16 40.97 -5.52
C LEU A 260 39.49 42.29 -6.24
N SER A 261 38.48 42.97 -6.78
CA SER A 261 38.65 44.27 -7.45
C SER A 261 39.10 45.36 -6.47
N TRP A 262 38.42 45.47 -5.32
CA TRP A 262 38.80 46.40 -4.25
C TRP A 262 40.14 46.03 -3.61
N LEU A 263 40.37 44.73 -3.39
CA LEU A 263 41.61 44.20 -2.83
C LEU A 263 42.80 44.51 -3.74
N SER A 264 42.64 44.41 -5.06
CA SER A 264 43.69 44.75 -6.03
C SER A 264 44.16 46.21 -5.85
N GLY A 265 43.21 47.15 -5.79
CA GLY A 265 43.51 48.56 -5.56
C GLY A 265 44.16 48.82 -4.20
N LEU A 266 43.59 48.26 -3.12
CA LEU A 266 44.14 48.38 -1.76
C LEU A 266 45.52 47.72 -1.63
N SER A 267 45.79 46.63 -2.34
CA SER A 267 47.09 45.93 -2.30
C SER A 267 48.20 46.77 -2.91
N ILE A 268 47.92 47.49 -4.00
CA ILE A 268 48.89 48.43 -4.61
C ILE A 268 49.20 49.57 -3.62
N LEU A 269 48.17 50.13 -2.98
CA LEU A 269 48.34 51.20 -1.98
C LEU A 269 49.11 50.71 -0.75
N ALA A 270 48.80 49.51 -0.24
CA ALA A 270 49.49 48.88 0.86
C ALA A 270 50.96 48.58 0.53
N PHE A 271 51.25 48.15 -0.71
CA PHE A 271 52.61 47.92 -1.18
C PHE A 271 53.45 49.20 -1.19
N LEU A 272 52.94 50.29 -1.78
CA LEU A 272 53.68 51.55 -1.89
C LEU A 272 53.89 52.22 -0.53
N SER A 273 52.84 52.31 0.29
CA SER A 273 52.92 52.88 1.63
C SER A 273 53.77 52.01 2.57
N GLY A 274 53.65 50.69 2.47
CA GLY A 274 54.42 49.73 3.27
C GLY A 274 55.91 49.75 2.96
N GLN A 275 56.29 49.80 1.69
CA GLN A 275 57.71 49.90 1.31
C GLN A 275 58.37 51.14 1.93
N LYS A 276 57.68 52.28 1.89
CA LYS A 276 58.20 53.54 2.45
C LYS A 276 58.20 53.51 3.98
N ALA A 277 57.12 53.05 4.61
CA ALA A 277 57.02 52.93 6.07
C ALA A 277 58.12 52.02 6.65
N LEU A 278 58.35 50.85 6.03
CA LEU A 278 59.40 49.92 6.47
C LEU A 278 60.81 50.47 6.24
N SER A 279 61.03 51.22 5.16
CA SER A 279 62.30 51.90 4.90
C SER A 279 62.60 52.99 5.94
N ASP A 280 61.58 53.75 6.35
CA ASP A 280 61.73 54.78 7.38
C ASP A 280 62.03 54.14 8.75
N VAL A 281 61.37 53.01 9.08
CA VAL A 281 61.68 52.21 10.29
C VAL A 281 63.10 51.66 10.25
N GLN A 282 63.60 51.23 9.09
CA GLN A 282 65.01 50.84 8.93
C GLN A 282 65.95 52.03 9.19
N GLY A 283 65.62 53.22 8.66
CA GLY A 283 66.36 54.45 8.91
C GLY A 283 66.46 54.80 10.40
N TRP A 284 65.38 54.62 11.15
CA TRP A 284 65.38 54.79 12.61
C TRP A 284 66.35 53.85 13.32
N ARG A 285 66.37 52.57 12.93
CA ARG A 285 67.30 51.57 13.49
C ARG A 285 68.76 51.95 13.26
N LEU A 286 69.07 52.52 12.08
CA LEU A 286 70.42 53.00 11.77
C LEU A 286 70.82 54.23 12.61
N LYS A 287 69.86 55.06 12.99
CA LYS A 287 70.05 56.19 13.92
C LYS A 287 70.12 55.76 15.41
N GLY A 288 69.97 54.46 15.71
CA GLY A 288 69.96 53.94 17.07
C GLY A 288 68.62 54.09 17.80
N LEU A 289 67.56 54.52 17.11
CA LEU A 289 66.20 54.56 17.63
C LEU A 289 65.61 53.14 17.49
N ARG A 290 65.40 52.45 18.62
CA ARG A 290 64.81 51.09 18.68
C ARG A 290 63.57 51.09 19.53
#